data_AF-A0A928W8X0-F1
#
_entry.id   AF-A0A928W8X0-F1
#
_cell.length_a   1.000
_cell.length_b   1.000
_cell.length_c   1.000
_cell.angle_alpha   90.00
_cell.angle_beta   90.00
_cell.angle_gamma   90.00
#
_symmetry.space_group_name_H-M   'P 1'
#
loop_
_entity.id
_entity.type
_entity.pdbx_description
1 polymer ?
#
loop_
_entity_poly.entity_id
_entity_poly.type
_entity_poly.pdbx_seq_one_letter_code
_entity_poly.pdbx_strand_id
1 'polypeptide(L)'
;MNQENCISLEAEINSELHKSLQKYLDYHPYWDINRVLNASLSLFMMQNWRRDNGLDQQDSDTCTRIYLDSIFHEYYTHRHYEQNS
;
A
#
# COMPACT_ATOMS: atom_id res chain seq x y z
N MET A 1 -22.33 6.83 5.57
CA MET A 1 -21.49 6.13 6.58
C MET A 1 -20.06 6.25 6.11
N ASN A 2 -19.22 7.00 6.82
CA ASN A 2 -17.81 7.17 6.46
C ASN A 2 -17.10 5.85 6.78
N GLN A 3 -16.85 5.00 5.78
CA GLN A 3 -15.97 3.85 5.96
C GLN A 3 -14.54 4.37 5.98
N GLU A 4 -13.93 4.39 7.16
CA GLU A 4 -12.48 4.50 7.27
C GLU A 4 -11.87 3.24 6.64
N ASN A 5 -11.32 3.38 5.43
CA ASN A 5 -10.80 2.28 4.60
C ASN A 5 -9.41 1.76 5.04
N CYS A 6 -8.99 2.02 6.27
CA CYS A 6 -7.70 1.62 6.80
C CYS A 6 -7.88 0.81 8.09
N ILE A 7 -7.15 -0.29 8.21
CA ILE A 7 -7.09 -1.12 9.42
C ILE A 7 -5.70 -0.93 10.04
N SER A 8 -5.64 -0.63 11.34
CA SER A 8 -4.37 -0.55 12.06
C SER A 8 -3.71 -1.92 12.12
N LEU A 9 -2.44 -1.97 11.74
CA LEU A 9 -1.61 -3.17 11.75
C LEU A 9 -0.50 -3.00 12.80
N GLU A 10 -0.40 -3.95 13.72
CA GLU A 10 0.71 -4.05 14.67
C GLU A 10 1.54 -5.29 14.32
N ALA A 11 2.84 -5.09 14.10
CA ALA A 11 3.77 -6.16 13.78
C ALA A 11 5.19 -5.79 14.26
N GLU A 12 5.93 -6.78 14.70
CA GLU A 12 7.35 -6.63 14.99
C GLU A 12 8.17 -6.75 13.70
N ILE A 13 9.15 -5.86 13.52
CA ILE A 13 10.08 -5.90 12.39
C ILE A 13 11.52 -5.93 12.88
N ASN A 14 12.41 -6.48 12.04
CA ASN A 14 13.84 -6.51 12.32
C ASN A 14 14.37 -5.07 12.54
N SER A 15 15.20 -4.88 13.57
CA SER A 15 15.68 -3.55 13.97
C SER A 15 16.59 -2.88 12.93
N GLU A 16 17.32 -3.64 12.12
CA GLU A 16 18.13 -3.11 11.02
C GLU A 16 17.27 -2.68 9.83
N LEU A 17 16.19 -3.42 9.57
CA LEU A 17 15.18 -3.02 8.58
C LEU A 17 14.48 -1.73 9.01
N HIS A 18 14.11 -1.61 10.28
CA HIS A 18 13.54 -0.38 10.84
C HIS A 18 14.47 0.83 10.66
N LYS A 19 15.77 0.69 10.96
CA LYS A 19 16.76 1.76 10.72
C LYS A 19 16.84 2.17 9.25
N SER A 20 16.73 1.20 8.34
CA SER A 20 16.75 1.46 6.90
C SER A 20 15.47 2.17 6.43
N LEU A 21 14.31 1.77 6.98
CA LEU A 21 13.03 2.43 6.75
C LEU A 21 13.05 3.89 7.23
N GLN A 22 13.56 4.15 8.43
CA GLN A 22 13.68 5.52 8.96
C GLN A 22 14.52 6.39 8.03
N LYS A 23 15.72 5.91 7.65
CA LYS A 23 16.56 6.64 6.68
C LYS A 23 15.84 6.88 5.37
N TYR A 24 15.12 5.89 4.84
CA TYR A 24 14.36 6.07 3.61
C TYR A 24 13.34 7.21 3.74
N LEU A 25 12.57 7.24 4.84
CA LEU A 25 11.58 8.29 5.09
C LEU A 25 12.22 9.67 5.27
N ASP A 26 13.40 9.76 5.91
CA ASP A 26 14.14 11.01 6.08
C ASP A 26 14.51 11.67 4.73
N TYR A 27 14.80 10.87 3.70
CA TYR A 27 15.14 11.35 2.36
C TYR A 27 13.93 11.51 1.41
N HIS A 28 12.74 11.05 1.81
CA HIS A 28 11.55 11.02 0.97
C HIS A 28 10.35 11.66 1.68
N PRO A 29 10.26 13.01 1.73
CA PRO A 29 9.27 13.72 2.57
C PRO A 29 7.80 13.49 2.17
N TYR A 30 7.53 12.98 0.98
CA TYR A 30 6.19 12.61 0.52
C TYR A 30 5.78 11.18 0.87
N TRP A 31 6.64 10.46 1.58
CA TRP A 31 6.39 9.10 2.03
C TRP A 31 6.19 9.08 3.54
N ASP A 32 5.15 8.38 3.96
CA ASP A 32 4.94 8.00 5.34
C ASP A 32 5.01 6.47 5.48
N ILE A 33 5.04 5.99 6.72
CA ILE A 33 5.11 4.56 7.01
C ILE A 33 3.92 3.78 6.42
N ASN A 34 2.72 4.37 6.41
CA ASN A 34 1.53 3.72 5.88
C ASN A 34 1.66 3.48 4.37
N ARG A 35 2.16 4.47 3.64
CA ARG A 35 2.39 4.42 2.21
C ARG A 35 3.45 3.38 1.86
N VAL A 36 4.56 3.34 2.60
CA VAL A 36 5.59 2.32 2.41
C VAL A 36 5.03 0.92 2.68
N LEU A 37 4.28 0.73 3.77
CA LEU A 37 3.70 -0.56 4.12
C LEU A 37 2.66 -1.02 3.08
N ASN A 38 1.75 -0.15 2.64
CA ASN A 38 0.77 -0.48 1.61
C ASN A 38 1.45 -0.87 0.28
N ALA A 39 2.45 -0.10 -0.17
CA ALA A 39 3.22 -0.43 -1.37
C ALA A 39 3.98 -1.75 -1.22
N SER A 40 4.61 -1.98 -0.07
CA SER A 40 5.46 -3.16 0.16
C SER A 40 4.62 -4.43 0.28
N LEU A 41 3.51 -4.40 1.02
CA LEU A 41 2.62 -5.55 1.20
C LEU A 41 1.94 -5.95 -0.10
N SER A 42 1.39 -4.98 -0.83
CA SER A 42 0.76 -5.23 -2.14
C SER A 42 1.75 -5.81 -3.14
N LEU A 43 2.96 -5.23 -3.24
CA LEU A 43 4.00 -5.73 -4.12
C LEU A 43 4.46 -7.14 -3.72
N PHE A 44 4.64 -7.39 -2.42
CA PHE A 44 5.02 -8.71 -1.92
C PHE A 44 3.98 -9.77 -2.32
N MET A 45 2.69 -9.47 -2.15
CA MET A 45 1.61 -10.35 -2.57
C MET A 45 1.61 -10.58 -4.09
N MET A 46 1.75 -9.53 -4.91
CA MET A 46 1.82 -9.68 -6.37
C MET A 46 2.99 -10.57 -6.85
N GLN A 47 4.10 -10.56 -6.12
CA GLN A 47 5.29 -11.34 -6.48
C GLN A 47 5.20 -12.81 -6.05
N ASN A 48 4.53 -13.08 -4.92
CA ASN A 48 4.57 -14.38 -4.25
C ASN A 48 3.22 -15.13 -4.24
N TRP A 49 2.12 -14.45 -4.57
CA TRP A 49 0.80 -15.03 -4.69
C TRP A 49 0.42 -15.12 -6.17
N ARG A 50 -0.01 -16.30 -6.59
CA ARG A 50 -0.22 -16.72 -7.98
C ARG A 50 -1.47 -17.58 -8.08
N ARG A 51 -1.98 -17.77 -9.31
CA ARG A 51 -3.25 -18.51 -9.50
C ARG A 51 -3.19 -19.96 -9.01
N ASP A 52 -2.01 -20.58 -9.09
CA ASP A 52 -1.76 -21.95 -8.63
C ASP A 52 -1.78 -22.11 -7.10
N ASN A 53 -1.61 -21.02 -6.34
CA ASN A 53 -1.72 -21.01 -4.87
C ASN A 53 -2.88 -20.13 -4.36
N GLY A 54 -3.95 -20.03 -5.16
CA GLY A 54 -5.23 -19.50 -4.72
C GLY A 54 -5.44 -18.00 -4.93
N LEU A 55 -4.57 -17.32 -5.70
CA LEU A 55 -4.84 -15.94 -6.11
C LEU A 55 -6.01 -15.91 -7.09
N ASP A 56 -7.09 -15.26 -6.70
CA ASP A 56 -8.16 -14.94 -7.62
C ASP A 56 -7.94 -13.59 -8.33
N GLN A 57 -8.77 -13.30 -9.32
CA GLN A 57 -8.63 -12.06 -10.09
C GLN A 57 -8.90 -10.81 -9.24
N GLN A 58 -9.85 -10.89 -8.31
CA GLN A 58 -10.24 -9.76 -7.47
C GLN A 58 -9.10 -9.38 -6.50
N ASP A 59 -8.42 -10.36 -5.93
CA ASP A 59 -7.27 -10.18 -5.07
C ASP A 59 -6.08 -9.59 -5.83
N SER A 60 -5.84 -10.08 -7.05
CA SER A 60 -4.80 -9.55 -7.95
C SER A 60 -5.06 -8.08 -8.29
N ASP A 61 -6.29 -7.75 -8.65
CA ASP A 61 -6.70 -6.38 -8.98
C ASP A 61 -6.60 -5.47 -7.74
N THR A 62 -6.96 -5.98 -6.56
CA THR A 62 -6.86 -5.26 -5.29
C THR A 62 -5.40 -4.92 -4.95
N CYS A 63 -4.49 -5.90 -5.02
CA CYS A 63 -3.07 -5.67 -4.75
C CYS A 63 -2.48 -4.68 -5.76
N THR A 64 -2.78 -4.86 -7.05
CA THR A 64 -2.29 -3.96 -8.11
C THR A 64 -2.76 -2.53 -7.88
N ARG A 65 -4.05 -2.33 -7.57
CA ARG A 65 -4.60 -1.01 -7.30
C ARG A 65 -3.94 -0.36 -6.09
N ILE A 66 -3.86 -1.06 -4.95
CA ILE A 66 -3.24 -0.50 -3.73
C ILE A 66 -1.76 -0.15 -3.98
N TYR A 67 -1.03 -0.98 -4.72
CA TYR A 67 0.35 -0.70 -5.10
C TYR A 67 0.44 0.60 -5.91
N LEU A 68 -0.35 0.71 -6.99
CA LEU A 68 -0.34 1.88 -7.86
C LEU A 68 -0.80 3.15 -7.12
N ASP A 69 -1.87 3.07 -6.31
CA ASP A 69 -2.35 4.16 -5.46
C ASP A 69 -1.26 4.62 -4.47
N SER A 70 -0.45 3.68 -3.98
CA SER A 70 0.67 3.98 -3.08
C SER A 70 1.85 4.60 -3.81
N ILE A 71 2.19 4.21 -5.04
CA ILE A 71 3.33 4.80 -5.77
C ILE A 71 2.95 6.15 -6.39
N PHE A 72 1.77 6.26 -6.98
CA PHE A 72 1.29 7.44 -7.68
C PHE A 72 0.29 8.16 -6.77
N HIS A 73 0.73 9.28 -6.18
CA HIS A 73 -0.02 10.11 -5.22
C HIS A 73 -1.41 10.60 -5.71
N GLU A 74 -1.82 10.29 -6.95
CA GLU A 74 -2.95 10.87 -7.67
C GLU A 74 -4.25 10.04 -7.72
N TYR A 75 -4.33 8.85 -7.12
CA TYR A 75 -5.60 8.11 -7.13
C TYR A 75 -6.60 8.52 -6.03
N TYR A 76 -6.13 9.11 -4.93
CA TYR A 76 -7.02 9.67 -3.91
C TYR A 76 -7.60 11.04 -4.32
N THR A 77 -6.84 11.81 -5.11
CA THR A 77 -7.30 13.12 -5.58
C THR A 77 -8.40 12.97 -6.63
N HIS A 78 -8.34 11.96 -7.50
CA HIS A 78 -9.30 11.81 -8.61
C HIS A 78 -10.69 11.28 -8.20
N ARG A 79 -10.79 10.35 -7.24
CA ARG A 79 -12.11 9.85 -6.78
C ARG A 79 -12.90 10.86 -5.96
N HIS A 80 -12.25 11.83 -5.32
CA HIS A 80 -12.94 12.89 -4.60
C HIS A 80 -13.65 13.89 -5.53
N TYR A 81 -13.21 14.01 -6.79
CA TYR A 81 -13.85 14.86 -7.81
C TYR A 81 -14.93 14.12 -8.61
N GLU A 82 -14.81 12.80 -8.81
CA GLU A 82 -15.84 12.03 -9.53
C GLU A 82 -17.09 11.73 -8.70
N GLN A 83 -17.01 11.76 -7.35
CA GLN A 83 -18.17 11.61 -6.47
C GLN A 83 -18.88 12.93 -6.12
N ASN A 84 -18.35 14.08 -6.56
CA ASN A 84 -18.90 15.42 -6.29
C ASN A 84 -19.13 16.26 -7.57
N SER A 85 -19.15 15.63 -8.74
CA SER A 85 -19.60 16.23 -10.01
C SER A 85 -20.82 15.48 -10.56
#